data_AF-A0A9P6ZUE3-F1
#
_entry.id   AF-A0A9P6ZUE3-F1
#
_cell.length_a   1.000
_cell.length_b   1.000
_cell.length_c   1.000
_cell.angle_alpha   90.00
_cell.angle_beta   90.00
_cell.angle_gamma   90.00
#
_symmetry.space_group_name_H-M   'P 1'
#
loop_
_entity.id
_entity.type
_entity.pdbx_description
1 polymer ?
#
loop_
_entity_poly.entity_id
_entity_poly.type
_entity_poly.pdbx_seq_one_letter_code
_entity_poly.pdbx_strand_id
1 'polypeptide(L)'
;MVAQTPYQVTAAVPMPSDIHPPRPDQTPEGFWVIMVGQEVGVFYRWADVAERTNFVSGNVQKRYASFQQALAAYTAGCDEGRVRAVPLAGGPFWPSPPESEPNPPSPTLSVGSSASSDSYDLWLQVEDLTETMRQL
;
A
#
# COMPACT_ATOMS: atom_id res chain seq x y z
N MET A 1 29.58 6.82 -19.58
CA MET A 1 28.27 6.13 -19.63
C MET A 1 28.08 5.46 -18.28
N VAL A 2 27.29 6.05 -17.37
CA VAL A 2 27.02 5.44 -16.07
C VAL A 2 25.78 4.58 -16.20
N ALA A 3 25.93 3.28 -15.95
CA ALA A 3 24.81 2.35 -15.91
C ALA A 3 23.91 2.74 -14.74
N GLN A 4 22.68 3.15 -15.04
CA GLN A 4 21.64 3.31 -14.02
C GLN A 4 21.32 1.91 -13.48
N THR A 5 21.82 1.62 -12.29
CA THR A 5 21.37 0.48 -11.48
C THR A 5 19.85 0.51 -11.38
N PRO A 6 19.13 -0.60 -11.61
CA PRO A 6 17.68 -0.63 -11.43
C PRO A 6 17.41 -0.38 -9.95
N TYR A 7 16.85 0.78 -9.62
CA TYR A 7 16.34 1.08 -8.29
C TYR A 7 15.32 0.01 -7.94
N GLN A 8 15.73 -1.01 -7.18
CA GLN A 8 14.81 -1.98 -6.61
C GLN A 8 14.03 -1.24 -5.54
N VAL A 9 12.84 -0.76 -5.92
CA VAL A 9 11.88 -0.22 -4.96
C VAL A 9 11.43 -1.40 -4.10
N THR A 10 12.15 -1.63 -3.01
CA THR A 10 11.89 -2.77 -2.11
C THR A 10 10.78 -2.33 -1.17
N ALA A 11 9.62 -2.99 -1.23
CA ALA A 11 8.57 -2.74 -0.24
C ALA A 11 9.14 -2.99 1.16
N ALA A 12 8.93 -2.01 2.05
CA ALA A 12 9.45 -2.08 3.41
C ALA A 12 8.74 -3.18 4.20
N VAL A 13 9.53 -4.07 4.81
CA VAL A 13 9.02 -5.05 5.78
C VAL A 13 8.84 -4.31 7.10
N PRO A 14 7.62 -4.24 7.69
CA PRO A 14 7.41 -3.55 8.95
C PRO A 14 8.15 -4.27 10.08
N MET A 15 8.80 -3.48 10.94
CA MET A 15 9.46 -4.03 12.11
C MET A 15 8.40 -4.57 13.08
N PRO A 16 8.70 -5.64 13.84
CA PRO A 16 7.74 -6.19 14.80
C PRO A 16 7.24 -5.16 15.83
N SER A 17 8.06 -4.18 16.19
CA SER A 17 7.70 -3.11 17.14
C SER A 17 6.65 -2.13 16.60
N ASP A 18 6.51 -2.01 15.28
CA ASP A 18 5.51 -1.14 14.63
C ASP A 18 4.14 -1.83 14.50
N ILE A 19 4.06 -3.12 14.83
CA ILE A 19 2.82 -3.89 14.75
C ILE A 19 2.05 -3.72 16.05
N HIS A 20 0.91 -3.03 15.95
CA HIS A 20 0.04 -2.74 17.09
C HIS A 20 -1.17 -3.67 17.12
N PRO A 21 -1.68 -4.02 18.33
CA PRO A 21 -2.90 -4.80 18.48
C PRO A 21 -4.11 -4.11 17.81
N PRO A 22 -5.21 -4.85 17.54
CA PRO A 22 -6.42 -4.25 17.00
C PRO A 22 -6.92 -3.15 17.93
N ARG A 23 -7.50 -2.11 17.34
CA ARG A 23 -8.08 -1.01 18.11
C ARG A 23 -9.22 -1.53 18.98
N PRO A 24 -9.49 -0.94 20.17
CA PRO A 24 -10.51 -1.44 21.09
C PRO A 24 -11.94 -1.36 20.51
N ASP A 25 -12.18 -0.50 19.52
CA ASP A 25 -13.43 -0.38 18.77
C ASP A 25 -13.59 -1.42 17.64
N GLN A 26 -12.53 -2.16 17.30
CA GLN A 26 -12.52 -3.14 16.23
C GLN A 26 -12.67 -4.56 16.81
N THR A 27 -13.67 -5.31 16.34
CA THR A 27 -13.77 -6.75 16.62
C THR A 27 -12.94 -7.50 15.58
N PRO A 28 -11.79 -8.11 15.95
CA PRO A 28 -10.99 -8.86 15.00
C PRO A 28 -11.71 -10.16 14.60
N GLU A 29 -11.74 -10.49 13.31
CA GLU A 29 -12.23 -11.79 12.82
C GLU A 29 -11.22 -12.92 13.18
N GLY A 30 -9.98 -12.56 13.43
CA GLY A 30 -8.86 -13.45 13.74
C GLY A 30 -7.53 -12.71 13.70
N PHE A 31 -6.44 -13.41 13.97
CA PHE A 31 -5.09 -12.85 13.91
C PHE A 31 -4.31 -13.57 12.81
N TRP A 32 -4.11 -12.92 11.68
CA TRP A 32 -3.41 -13.49 10.53
C TRP A 32 -2.03 -12.88 10.40
N VAL A 33 -1.03 -13.72 10.21
CA VAL A 33 0.33 -13.32 9.87
C VAL A 33 0.51 -13.55 8.38
N ILE A 34 0.95 -12.54 7.65
CA ILE A 34 1.40 -12.65 6.27
C ILE A 34 2.92 -12.53 6.28
N MET A 35 3.59 -13.63 5.95
CA MET A 35 5.04 -13.71 5.82
C MET A 35 5.47 -13.41 4.38
N VAL A 36 4.69 -13.85 3.40
CA VAL A 36 4.93 -13.57 1.98
C VAL A 36 3.63 -13.08 1.35
N GLY A 37 3.65 -11.86 0.81
CA GLY A 37 2.50 -11.17 0.23
C GLY A 37 2.91 -9.84 -0.39
N GLN A 38 1.98 -9.12 -1.00
CA GLN A 38 2.16 -7.76 -1.50
C GLN A 38 2.54 -6.81 -0.36
N GLU A 39 1.91 -7.03 0.79
CA GLU A 39 2.25 -6.42 2.07
C GLU A 39 2.33 -7.55 3.12
N VAL A 40 3.23 -7.38 4.09
CA VAL A 40 3.51 -8.38 5.14
C VAL A 40 3.27 -7.76 6.51
N GLY A 41 2.95 -8.58 7.51
CA GLY A 41 2.60 -8.11 8.84
C GLY A 41 1.49 -8.94 9.50
N VAL A 42 0.86 -8.36 10.53
CA VAL A 42 -0.27 -8.97 11.25
C VAL A 42 -1.55 -8.21 10.94
N PHE A 43 -2.59 -8.93 10.53
CA PHE A 43 -3.87 -8.38 10.10
C PHE A 43 -5.04 -9.05 10.84
N TYR A 44 -6.17 -8.33 10.89
CA TYR A 44 -7.29 -8.67 11.77
C TYR A 44 -8.60 -9.01 11.06
N ARG A 45 -8.63 -8.90 9.73
CA ARG A 45 -9.77 -9.23 8.89
C ARG A 45 -9.30 -10.08 7.72
N TRP A 46 -10.11 -11.06 7.33
CA TRP A 46 -9.75 -11.92 6.21
C TRP A 46 -9.68 -11.16 4.89
N ALA A 47 -10.57 -10.17 4.68
CA ALA A 47 -10.56 -9.35 3.48
C ALA A 47 -9.21 -8.66 3.24
N ASP A 48 -8.65 -8.05 4.29
CA ASP A 48 -7.33 -7.40 4.24
C ASP A 48 -6.21 -8.38 3.86
N VAL A 49 -6.28 -9.61 4.40
CA VAL A 49 -5.30 -10.67 4.13
C VAL A 49 -5.40 -11.16 2.68
N ALA A 50 -6.62 -11.35 2.19
CA ALA A 50 -6.88 -11.79 0.84
C ALA A 50 -6.32 -10.78 -0.16
N GLU A 51 -6.61 -9.48 -0.01
CA GLU A 51 -6.08 -8.44 -0.91
C GLU A 51 -4.55 -8.41 -0.95
N ARG A 52 -3.91 -8.56 0.21
CA ARG A 52 -2.44 -8.52 0.35
C ARG A 52 -1.75 -9.79 -0.11
N THR A 53 -2.45 -10.90 -0.26
CA THR A 53 -1.86 -12.17 -0.75
C THR A 53 -2.29 -12.51 -2.16
N ASN A 54 -3.29 -11.82 -2.69
CA ASN A 54 -3.82 -12.09 -4.01
C ASN A 54 -2.76 -11.88 -5.08
N PHE A 55 -2.76 -12.75 -6.08
CA PHE A 55 -1.80 -12.77 -7.20
C PHE A 55 -0.31 -12.86 -6.81
N VAL A 56 0.02 -13.15 -5.54
CA VAL A 56 1.38 -13.44 -5.09
C VAL A 56 1.61 -14.94 -5.08
N SER A 57 2.45 -15.41 -6.00
CA SER A 57 2.85 -16.82 -6.06
C SER A 57 3.68 -17.19 -4.83
N GLY A 58 3.32 -18.32 -4.19
CA GLY A 58 3.99 -18.78 -2.98
C GLY A 58 3.74 -17.89 -1.76
N ASN A 59 2.59 -17.20 -1.71
CA ASN A 59 2.20 -16.47 -0.51
C ASN A 59 2.18 -17.40 0.72
N VAL A 60 2.50 -16.82 1.86
CA VAL A 60 2.57 -17.53 3.13
C VAL A 60 1.77 -16.72 4.13
N GLN A 61 0.59 -17.23 4.48
CA GLN A 61 -0.27 -16.64 5.49
C GLN A 61 -0.76 -17.70 6.46
N LYS A 62 -0.89 -17.33 7.74
CA LYS A 62 -1.33 -18.24 8.79
C LYS A 62 -2.15 -17.52 9.85
N ARG A 63 -3.26 -18.14 10.25
CA ARG A 63 -4.12 -17.68 11.34
C ARG A 63 -3.65 -18.20 12.69
N TYR A 64 -3.78 -17.38 13.73
CA TYR A 64 -3.46 -17.65 15.12
C TYR A 64 -4.63 -17.31 16.04
N ALA A 65 -4.58 -17.83 17.27
CA ALA A 65 -5.65 -17.63 18.26
C ALA A 65 -5.57 -16.29 18.98
N SER A 66 -4.40 -15.66 19.03
CA SER A 66 -4.18 -14.37 19.72
C SER A 66 -3.18 -13.48 18.99
N PHE A 67 -3.28 -12.16 19.24
CA PHE A 67 -2.33 -11.17 18.73
C PHE A 67 -0.89 -11.49 19.15
N GLN A 68 -0.66 -11.80 20.42
CA GLN A 68 0.67 -12.11 20.93
C GLN A 68 1.29 -13.31 20.22
N GLN A 69 0.49 -14.34 19.90
CA GLN A 69 0.98 -15.51 19.17
C GLN A 69 1.30 -15.18 17.70
N ALA A 70 0.46 -14.37 17.06
CA ALA A 70 0.71 -13.88 15.71
C ALA A 70 1.97 -13.01 15.65
N LEU A 71 2.13 -12.07 16.58
CA LEU A 71 3.30 -11.20 16.67
C LEU A 71 4.57 -12.01 16.91
N ALA A 72 4.56 -12.95 17.85
CA ALA A 72 5.71 -13.82 18.11
C ALA A 72 6.12 -14.64 16.87
N ALA A 73 5.14 -15.15 16.11
CA ALA A 73 5.41 -15.88 14.89
C ALA A 73 5.97 -14.98 13.76
N TYR A 74 5.44 -13.76 13.64
CA TYR A 74 5.94 -12.77 12.70
C TYR A 74 7.38 -12.38 13.04
N THR A 75 7.66 -12.03 14.30
CA THR A 75 9.01 -11.72 14.80
C THR A 75 9.99 -12.84 14.49
N ALA A 76 9.64 -14.09 14.86
CA ALA A 76 10.51 -15.24 14.61
C ALA A 76 10.86 -15.39 13.13
N GLY A 77 9.90 -15.18 12.22
CA GLY A 77 10.21 -15.28 10.81
C GLY A 77 10.85 -14.02 10.20
N CYS A 78 10.78 -12.85 10.84
CA CYS A 78 11.67 -11.73 10.54
C CYS A 78 13.12 -12.11 10.88
N ASP A 79 13.36 -12.66 12.08
CA ASP A 79 14.70 -13.10 12.52
C ASP A 79 15.27 -14.20 11.62
N GLU A 80 14.43 -15.10 11.12
CA GLU A 80 14.81 -16.16 10.17
C GLU A 80 14.93 -15.67 8.71
N GLY A 81 14.58 -14.42 8.40
CA GLY A 81 14.58 -13.88 7.04
C GLY A 81 13.52 -14.50 6.11
N ARG A 82 12.43 -15.03 6.67
CA ARG A 82 11.30 -15.63 5.93
C ARG A 82 10.24 -14.60 5.51
N VAL A 83 10.29 -13.38 6.05
CA VAL A 83 9.35 -12.31 5.70
C VAL A 83 9.78 -11.61 4.42
N ARG A 84 8.89 -11.56 3.43
CA ARG A 84 9.15 -10.95 2.12
C ARG A 84 7.92 -10.27 1.55
N ALA A 85 7.99 -8.94 1.42
CA ALA A 85 7.02 -8.17 0.66
C ALA A 85 7.33 -8.23 -0.85
N VAL A 86 6.33 -8.60 -1.65
CA VAL A 86 6.38 -8.74 -3.12
C VAL A 86 5.18 -8.00 -3.71
N PRO A 87 5.20 -6.66 -3.70
CA PRO A 87 4.09 -5.86 -4.22
C PRO A 87 3.97 -6.04 -5.74
N LEU A 88 2.74 -5.94 -6.26
CA LEU A 88 2.50 -5.94 -7.69
C LEU A 88 2.85 -4.58 -8.30
N ALA A 89 3.52 -4.58 -9.44
CA ALA A 89 3.86 -3.37 -10.18
C ALA A 89 2.63 -2.51 -10.48
N GLY A 90 2.64 -1.26 -10.01
CA GLY A 90 1.51 -0.33 -10.16
C GLY A 90 0.27 -0.67 -9.32
N GLY A 91 0.37 -1.67 -8.43
CA GLY A 91 -0.69 -2.05 -7.51
C GLY A 91 -0.80 -1.11 -6.30
N PRO A 92 -1.84 -1.27 -5.46
CA PRO A 92 -2.09 -0.41 -4.30
C PRO A 92 -1.00 -0.49 -3.23
N PHE A 93 -0.26 -1.60 -3.19
CA PHE A 93 0.86 -1.82 -2.27
C PHE A 93 2.22 -1.54 -2.93
N TRP A 94 2.24 -1.00 -4.16
CA TRP A 94 3.48 -0.68 -4.85
C TRP A 94 4.18 0.49 -4.13
N PRO A 95 5.44 0.32 -3.71
CA PRO A 95 6.15 1.37 -3.01
C PRO A 95 6.35 2.58 -3.94
N SER A 96 6.06 3.77 -3.42
CA SER A 96 6.41 5.01 -4.10
C SER A 96 7.94 5.15 -4.12
N PRO A 97 8.53 5.63 -5.23
CA PRO A 97 9.92 6.05 -5.19
C PRO A 97 10.08 7.08 -4.07
N PRO A 98 11.20 7.06 -3.32
CA PRO A 98 11.49 8.12 -2.36
C PRO A 98 11.43 9.44 -3.14
N GLU A 99 10.46 10.28 -2.78
CA GLU A 99 10.31 11.62 -3.34
C GLU A 99 11.67 12.31 -3.16
N SER A 100 12.37 12.53 -4.28
CA SER A 100 13.66 13.20 -4.23
C SER A 100 13.44 14.55 -3.54
N GLU A 101 14.29 14.87 -2.57
CA GLU A 101 14.24 16.09 -1.76
C GLU A 101 13.79 17.31 -2.57
N PRO A 102 13.03 18.25 -1.96
CA PRO A 102 12.61 19.46 -2.63
C PRO A 102 13.87 20.21 -3.10
N ASN A 103 14.05 20.33 -4.42
CA ASN A 103 15.03 21.25 -4.99
C ASN A 103 14.88 22.63 -4.31
N PRO A 104 15.98 23.34 -3.97
CA PRO A 104 15.88 24.67 -3.41
C PRO A 104 15.01 25.55 -4.32
N PRO A 105 14.17 26.43 -3.74
CA PRO A 105 13.15 27.13 -4.50
C PRO A 105 13.81 27.99 -5.57
N SER A 106 13.51 27.68 -6.83
CA SER A 106 13.65 28.68 -7.89
C SER A 106 12.66 29.80 -7.59
N PRO A 107 13.06 31.09 -7.70
CA PRO A 107 12.16 32.17 -7.34
C PRO A 107 11.03 32.30 -8.39
N THR A 108 9.87 32.76 -7.89
CA THR A 108 8.73 33.33 -8.64
C THR A 108 7.73 32.30 -9.19
N LEU A 109 6.40 32.38 -8.99
CA LEU A 109 5.48 33.44 -8.56
C LEU A 109 4.27 32.80 -7.85
N SER A 110 3.83 33.40 -6.74
CA SER A 110 2.60 33.05 -6.02
C SER A 110 1.35 33.35 -6.85
N VAL A 111 0.43 32.38 -6.99
CA VAL A 111 -1.02 32.63 -7.07
C VAL A 111 -1.77 31.49 -6.40
N GLY A 112 -2.59 31.84 -5.40
CA GLY A 112 -3.88 31.18 -5.14
C GLY A 112 -3.86 29.97 -4.22
N SER A 113 -4.07 30.22 -2.93
CA SER A 113 -4.36 29.19 -1.93
C SER A 113 -5.76 28.55 -2.11
N SER A 114 -5.86 27.36 -1.52
CA SER A 114 -6.97 26.89 -0.68
C SER A 114 -8.06 26.01 -1.30
N ALA A 115 -8.07 24.80 -0.73
CA ALA A 115 -9.21 24.11 -0.13
C ALA A 115 -10.14 23.28 -1.01
N SER A 116 -10.35 22.06 -0.52
CA SER A 116 -11.61 21.32 -0.51
C SER A 116 -12.26 21.06 -1.87
N SER A 117 -12.38 19.78 -2.22
CA SER A 117 -13.67 19.09 -2.13
C SER A 117 -13.62 17.79 -2.93
N ASP A 118 -14.12 16.75 -2.27
CA ASP A 118 -15.08 15.80 -2.82
C ASP A 118 -14.92 15.33 -4.27
N SER A 119 -14.51 14.07 -4.34
CA SER A 119 -14.42 13.22 -5.51
C SER A 119 -15.80 12.89 -6.11
N TYR A 120 -16.42 13.79 -6.88
CA TYR A 120 -17.59 13.43 -7.73
C TYR A 120 -17.62 14.02 -9.15
N ASP A 121 -16.58 14.72 -9.65
CA ASP A 121 -16.64 15.46 -10.92
C ASP A 121 -15.71 14.94 -12.05
N LEU A 122 -15.65 13.62 -12.27
CA LEU A 122 -14.92 13.02 -13.41
C LEU A 122 -15.80 12.24 -14.41
N TRP A 123 -17.13 12.34 -14.31
CA TRP A 123 -18.05 11.66 -15.22
C TRP A 123 -18.96 12.57 -16.06
N LEU A 124 -18.95 13.89 -15.87
CA LEU A 124 -19.78 14.83 -16.65
C LEU A 124 -19.12 15.37 -17.92
N GLN A 125 -17.92 14.91 -18.27
CA GLN A 125 -17.13 15.50 -19.38
C GLN A 125 -17.09 14.66 -20.67
N VAL A 126 -17.84 13.56 -20.74
CA VAL A 126 -17.87 12.68 -21.92
C VAL A 126 -19.20 12.67 -22.68
N GLU A 127 -20.23 13.38 -22.19
CA GLU A 127 -21.54 13.45 -22.87
C GLU A 127 -21.75 14.76 -23.66
N ASP A 128 -20.88 15.76 -23.51
CA ASP A 128 -20.99 17.07 -24.19
C ASP A 128 -20.18 17.18 -25.51
N LEU A 129 -19.61 16.08 -26.01
CA LEU A 129 -18.90 16.07 -27.31
C LEU A 129 -19.66 15.35 -28.43
N THR A 130 -20.94 15.04 -28.24
CA THR A 130 -21.81 14.51 -29.31
C THR A 130 -22.88 15.50 -29.79
N GLU A 131 -23.04 16.66 -29.14
CA GLU A 131 -24.10 17.64 -29.47
C GLU A 131 -23.62 18.82 -30.34
N THR A 132 -22.39 18.80 -30.88
CA THR A 132 -21.89 19.85 -31.81
C THR A 132 -21.84 19.39 -33.28
N MET A 133 -22.33 18.19 -33.59
CA MET A 133 -22.47 17.68 -34.97
C MET A 133 -23.93 17.60 -35.42
N ARG A 134 -24.76 18.58 -35.03
CA ARG A 134 -26.17 18.70 -35.48
C ARG A 134 -26.60 20.12 -35.91
N GLN A 135 -25.67 20.99 -36.31
CA GLN A 135 -26.01 22.28 -36.95
C GLN A 135 -25.12 22.60 -38.17
N LEU A 136 -25.10 21.69 -39.14
CA LEU A 136 -24.89 22.03 -40.55
C LEU A 136 -26.16 21.71 -41.33
#